data_AF-A0A535U062-F1
#
_entry.id   AF-A0A535U062-F1
#
_cell.length_a   1.000
_cell.length_b   1.000
_cell.length_c   1.000
_cell.angle_alpha   90.00
_cell.angle_beta   90.00
_cell.angle_gamma   90.00
#
_symmetry.space_group_name_H-M   'P 1'
#
loop_
_entity.id
_entity.type
_entity.pdbx_description
1 polymer ?
#
loop_
_entity_poly.entity_id
_entity_poly.type
_entity_poly.pdbx_seq_one_letter_code
_entity_poly.pdbx_strand_id
1 'polypeptide(L)'
;MRMAMTAPQDRGQADRPTRGAPAPPVARSWHGAGVRKLAVTRSSWRRALLTAAPGALAALAGCGGDSVDNAAFASDLRDARPAEVTVQATVTALEADSPDRGDGVHQRFVVSVDGTRVEIDHNISLAPRVPVATGRVVVVHGQFEPDPGHPVIHYTHHATGKHEGGWIDLGGTRYE
;
A
#
# COMPACT_ATOMS: atom_id res chain seq x y z
N MET A 1 60.60 12.41 14.58
CA MET A 1 60.63 13.84 14.97
C MET A 1 59.25 14.44 14.78
N ARG A 2 58.83 15.30 15.73
CA ARG A 2 57.60 16.11 15.84
C ARG A 2 56.38 15.49 16.52
N MET A 3 56.18 15.99 17.73
CA MET A 3 55.03 15.95 18.63
C MET A 3 53.91 16.91 18.19
N ALA A 4 52.67 16.61 18.60
CA ALA A 4 51.67 17.49 19.24
C ALA A 4 50.43 16.60 19.48
N MET A 5 50.04 16.15 20.68
CA MET A 5 49.57 16.85 21.89
C MET A 5 48.54 17.96 21.63
N THR A 6 47.25 17.65 21.83
CA THR A 6 46.29 18.52 22.54
C THR A 6 45.15 17.63 23.06
N ALA A 7 44.87 17.73 24.36
CA ALA A 7 43.76 17.10 25.08
C ALA A 7 42.79 18.21 25.60
N PRO A 8 41.84 17.90 26.50
CA PRO A 8 40.41 17.76 26.24
C PRO A 8 39.58 19.00 26.65
N GLN A 9 38.33 19.09 26.17
CA GLN A 9 37.38 20.09 26.65
C GLN A 9 36.50 19.55 27.80
N ASP A 10 36.41 20.38 28.83
CA ASP A 10 35.78 20.17 30.13
C ASP A 10 34.31 20.64 30.15
N ARG A 11 33.65 20.22 31.23
CA ARG A 11 32.25 20.25 31.63
C ARG A 11 31.54 21.60 31.64
N GLY A 12 30.23 21.54 31.43
CA GLY A 12 29.25 22.53 31.88
C GLY A 12 28.00 21.82 32.44
N GLN A 13 27.72 22.06 33.71
CA GLN A 13 26.63 21.50 34.53
C GLN A 13 25.53 22.56 34.76
N ALA A 14 24.36 22.12 35.24
CA ALA A 14 23.18 22.88 35.72
C ALA A 14 22.10 23.15 34.64
N ASP A 15 20.79 22.97 34.83
CA ASP A 15 19.95 22.91 36.03
C ASP A 15 18.66 22.10 35.79
N ARG A 16 18.15 21.44 36.85
CA ARG A 16 16.74 21.03 36.99
C ARG A 16 15.97 22.17 37.66
N PRO A 17 14.66 22.30 37.39
CA PRO A 17 13.75 22.05 38.50
C PRO A 17 12.47 21.27 38.13
N THR A 18 11.98 20.61 39.17
CA THR A 18 10.80 19.77 39.32
C THR A 18 9.47 20.54 39.33
N ARG A 19 8.45 20.02 38.64
CA ARG A 19 7.00 20.13 38.96
C ARG A 19 6.38 18.82 38.44
N GLY A 20 5.60 18.02 39.17
CA GLY A 20 4.70 18.28 40.27
C GLY A 20 3.34 17.68 39.87
N ALA A 21 3.12 16.40 40.13
CA ALA A 21 1.79 15.78 40.05
C ALA A 21 1.06 16.00 41.37
N PRO A 22 -0.24 16.30 41.35
CA PRO A 22 -1.20 15.34 41.91
C PRO A 22 -2.55 15.25 41.16
N ALA A 23 -3.15 14.06 41.19
CA ALA A 23 -4.59 13.81 40.98
C ALA A 23 -5.29 13.61 42.35
N PRO A 24 -6.60 13.28 42.45
CA PRO A 24 -7.83 13.87 41.91
C PRO A 24 -8.79 14.30 43.07
N PRO A 25 -10.07 14.69 42.79
CA PRO A 25 -11.16 13.98 43.49
C PRO A 25 -12.41 13.72 42.60
N VAL A 26 -12.96 12.49 42.60
CA VAL A 26 -14.13 11.98 43.36
C VAL A 26 -15.51 12.42 42.83
N ALA A 27 -16.18 11.42 42.23
CA ALA A 27 -17.60 11.03 42.26
C ALA A 27 -18.71 12.08 42.52
N ARG A 28 -19.77 11.99 41.71
CA ARG A 28 -21.15 11.96 42.22
C ARG A 28 -22.09 11.16 41.32
N SER A 29 -22.57 10.06 41.88
CA SER A 29 -23.74 9.32 41.46
C SER A 29 -25.01 10.11 41.80
N TRP A 30 -26.02 10.01 40.95
CA TRP A 30 -27.39 10.39 41.28
C TRP A 30 -28.29 9.16 41.14
N HIS A 31 -28.95 8.83 42.25
CA HIS A 31 -30.07 7.90 42.31
C HIS A 31 -31.37 8.70 42.12
N GLY A 32 -32.32 8.13 41.39
CA GLY A 32 -33.66 8.70 41.25
C GLY A 32 -34.65 7.63 40.81
N ALA A 33 -35.17 6.88 41.78
CA ALA A 33 -36.23 5.91 41.60
C ALA A 33 -37.60 6.59 41.41
N GLY A 34 -38.44 6.04 40.55
CA GLY A 34 -39.83 6.46 40.37
C GLY A 34 -40.66 5.39 39.67
N VAL A 35 -41.28 4.51 40.45
CA VAL A 35 -42.18 3.43 40.03
C VAL A 35 -43.64 3.89 40.21
N ARG A 36 -44.53 3.63 39.24
CA ARG A 36 -45.88 3.01 39.38
C ARG A 36 -46.74 3.21 38.11
N LYS A 37 -47.11 2.12 37.42
CA LYS A 37 -48.43 1.42 37.38
C LYS A 37 -49.50 2.20 36.57
N LEU A 38 -50.39 1.65 35.76
CA LEU A 38 -50.69 0.33 35.17
C LEU A 38 -51.90 0.64 34.27
N ALA A 39 -51.94 0.17 33.02
CA ALA A 39 -53.23 -0.10 32.37
C ALA A 39 -53.03 -1.19 31.31
N VAL A 40 -53.58 -2.35 31.67
CA VAL A 40 -53.69 -3.56 30.87
C VAL A 40 -54.73 -3.33 29.79
N THR A 41 -54.42 -3.65 28.54
CA THR A 41 -55.42 -4.14 27.60
C THR A 41 -54.91 -5.43 26.96
N ARG A 42 -55.79 -6.43 27.00
CA ARG A 42 -55.56 -7.79 26.51
C ARG A 42 -55.85 -7.83 25.01
N SER A 43 -54.99 -8.48 24.22
CA SER A 43 -55.48 -9.23 23.06
C SER A 43 -54.51 -10.35 22.64
N SER A 44 -54.93 -11.57 22.98
CA SER A 44 -54.83 -12.80 22.17
C SER A 44 -53.61 -13.02 21.28
N TRP A 45 -52.71 -13.86 21.80
CA TRP A 45 -51.96 -14.93 21.14
C TRP A 45 -52.40 -15.29 19.70
N ARG A 46 -51.49 -15.07 18.75
CA ARG A 46 -51.30 -15.99 17.62
C ARG A 46 -49.81 -16.31 17.52
N ARG A 47 -49.48 -17.58 17.75
CA ARG A 47 -48.17 -18.16 17.44
C ARG A 47 -48.05 -18.21 15.92
N ALA A 48 -46.99 -17.63 15.37
CA ALA A 48 -46.50 -17.98 14.05
C ALA A 48 -44.97 -18.01 14.11
N LEU A 49 -44.50 -19.25 14.12
CA LEU A 49 -43.21 -19.84 13.73
C LEU A 49 -42.02 -18.91 13.41
N LEU A 50 -40.91 -19.25 14.05
CA LEU A 50 -39.55 -18.88 13.71
C LEU A 50 -39.23 -19.11 12.22
N THR A 51 -38.70 -18.09 11.56
CA THR A 51 -37.60 -18.28 10.62
C THR A 51 -36.45 -17.40 11.08
N ALA A 52 -35.40 -18.05 11.57
CA ALA A 52 -34.11 -17.42 11.79
C ALA A 52 -33.64 -16.83 10.45
N ALA A 53 -33.49 -15.50 10.38
CA ALA A 53 -32.73 -14.89 9.31
C ALA A 53 -31.25 -15.24 9.55
N PRO A 54 -30.60 -16.00 8.66
CA PRO A 54 -29.16 -16.23 8.77
C PRO A 54 -28.45 -14.89 8.64
N GLY A 55 -27.41 -14.70 9.44
CA GLY A 55 -26.58 -13.51 9.40
C GLY A 55 -26.06 -13.23 8.00
N ALA A 56 -26.37 -12.05 7.49
CA ALA A 56 -25.58 -11.46 6.43
C ALA A 56 -24.29 -10.93 7.08
N LEU A 57 -23.32 -11.84 7.26
CA LEU A 57 -21.92 -11.43 7.34
C LEU A 57 -21.60 -10.85 5.95
N ALA A 58 -21.71 -9.53 5.82
CA ALA A 58 -21.16 -8.84 4.66
C ALA A 58 -19.64 -8.99 4.76
N ALA A 59 -19.10 -10.02 4.13
CA ALA A 59 -17.69 -10.12 3.81
C ALA A 59 -17.37 -8.96 2.87
N LEU A 60 -16.84 -7.87 3.42
CA LEU A 60 -16.07 -6.91 2.65
C LEU A 60 -14.74 -7.59 2.31
N ALA A 61 -14.78 -8.49 1.33
CA ALA A 61 -13.61 -8.72 0.50
C ALA A 61 -13.34 -7.37 -0.17
N GLY A 62 -12.40 -6.60 0.35
CA GLY A 62 -11.81 -5.51 -0.42
C GLY A 62 -11.19 -6.16 -1.64
N CYS A 63 -11.90 -6.13 -2.76
CA CYS A 63 -11.29 -6.34 -4.06
C CYS A 63 -10.27 -5.22 -4.20
N GLY A 64 -9.00 -5.50 -3.93
CA GLY A 64 -7.91 -4.74 -4.52
C GLY A 64 -8.06 -4.96 -6.02
N GLY A 65 -8.84 -4.11 -6.66
CA GLY A 65 -8.99 -4.17 -8.10
C GLY A 65 -7.71 -3.65 -8.72
N ASP A 66 -7.24 -4.29 -9.77
CA ASP A 66 -6.22 -3.81 -10.70
C ASP A 66 -6.71 -2.56 -11.48
N SER A 67 -7.44 -1.67 -10.81
CA SER A 67 -7.83 -0.37 -11.34
C SER A 67 -6.63 0.54 -11.27
N VAL A 68 -6.37 1.25 -12.37
CA VAL A 68 -5.34 2.28 -12.45
C VAL A 68 -5.49 3.28 -11.31
N ASP A 69 -4.42 3.46 -10.53
CA ASP A 69 -4.32 4.45 -9.46
C ASP A 69 -2.90 5.05 -9.38
N ASN A 70 -2.63 6.02 -10.24
CA ASN A 70 -1.36 6.76 -10.23
C ASN A 70 -1.17 7.57 -8.92
N ALA A 71 -2.26 7.95 -8.24
CA ALA A 71 -2.19 8.74 -7.01
C ALA A 71 -1.74 7.90 -5.81
N ALA A 72 -2.20 6.65 -5.73
CA ALA A 72 -1.69 5.67 -4.78
C ALA A 72 -0.20 5.41 -5.02
N PHE A 73 0.20 5.11 -6.27
CA PHE A 73 1.60 4.94 -6.63
C PHE A 73 2.46 6.15 -6.25
N ALA A 74 2.00 7.37 -6.52
CA ALA A 74 2.72 8.58 -6.14
C ALA A 74 2.90 8.73 -4.63
N SER A 75 1.97 8.19 -3.83
CA SER A 75 2.08 8.16 -2.37
C SER A 75 3.12 7.12 -1.92
N ASP A 76 3.08 5.93 -2.49
CA ASP A 76 4.04 4.86 -2.22
C ASP A 76 5.48 5.26 -2.57
N LEU A 77 5.65 5.94 -3.70
CA LEU A 77 6.93 6.49 -4.12
C LEU A 77 7.47 7.53 -3.12
N ARG A 78 6.62 8.46 -2.65
CA ARG A 78 7.03 9.50 -1.69
C ARG A 78 7.44 8.90 -0.35
N ASP A 79 6.74 7.86 0.07
CA ASP A 79 6.96 7.19 1.36
C ASP A 79 8.03 6.09 1.28
N ALA A 80 8.62 5.87 0.10
CA ALA A 80 9.54 4.77 -0.20
C ALA A 80 8.98 3.41 0.27
N ARG A 81 7.70 3.17 -0.04
CA ARG A 81 6.95 1.98 0.35
C ARG A 81 6.81 1.02 -0.83
N PRO A 82 7.35 -0.20 -0.76
CA PRO A 82 7.03 -1.23 -1.73
C PRO A 82 5.53 -1.54 -1.70
N ALA A 83 4.92 -1.68 -2.87
CA ALA A 83 3.49 -1.94 -3.00
C ALA A 83 3.15 -2.62 -4.34
N GLU A 84 2.09 -3.41 -4.35
CA GLU A 84 1.42 -3.77 -5.60
C GLU A 84 0.72 -2.55 -6.16
N VAL A 85 0.96 -2.25 -7.43
CA VAL A 85 0.46 -1.03 -8.08
C VAL A 85 -0.18 -1.35 -9.42
N THR A 86 -1.14 -0.52 -9.81
CA THR A 86 -1.59 -0.45 -11.20
C THR A 86 -1.48 0.99 -11.67
N VAL A 87 -0.64 1.24 -12.68
CA VAL A 87 -0.36 2.59 -13.17
C VAL A 87 -0.63 2.69 -14.67
N GLN A 88 -1.16 3.83 -15.09
CA GLN A 88 -1.16 4.22 -16.50
C GLN A 88 0.02 5.15 -16.74
N ALA A 89 0.82 4.82 -17.75
CA ALA A 89 2.08 5.50 -17.99
C ALA A 89 2.36 5.69 -19.48
N THR A 90 3.21 6.66 -19.82
CA THR A 90 3.70 6.85 -21.20
C THR A 90 5.13 6.36 -21.32
N VAL A 91 5.42 5.50 -22.28
CA VAL A 91 6.79 5.03 -22.56
C VAL A 91 7.64 6.21 -23.04
N THR A 92 8.77 6.45 -22.38
CA THR A 92 9.69 7.57 -22.66
C THR A 92 11.04 7.13 -23.23
N ALA A 93 11.50 5.91 -22.91
CA ALA A 93 12.72 5.35 -23.48
C ALA A 93 12.63 3.82 -23.57
N LEU A 94 13.35 3.24 -24.52
CA LEU A 94 13.61 1.81 -24.61
C LEU A 94 15.05 1.58 -24.20
N GLU A 95 15.29 0.59 -23.35
CA GLU A 95 16.63 0.24 -22.87
C GLU A 95 17.05 -1.12 -23.43
N ALA A 96 18.33 -1.44 -23.31
CA ALA A 96 18.80 -2.79 -23.61
C ALA A 96 18.23 -3.78 -22.57
N ASP A 97 17.90 -4.98 -23.03
CA ASP A 97 17.51 -6.08 -22.15
C ASP A 97 18.55 -6.34 -21.08
N SER A 98 18.11 -6.80 -19.92
CA SER A 98 19.02 -7.29 -18.89
C SER A 98 19.72 -8.56 -19.38
N PRO A 99 21.00 -8.76 -19.04
CA PRO A 99 21.65 -10.06 -19.26
C PRO A 99 21.01 -11.10 -18.33
N ASP A 100 20.94 -12.36 -18.78
CA ASP A 100 20.53 -13.45 -17.91
C ASP A 100 21.55 -13.65 -16.77
N ARG A 101 21.09 -13.51 -15.52
CA ARG A 101 21.88 -13.70 -14.29
C ARG A 101 21.35 -14.83 -13.41
N GLY A 102 20.51 -15.71 -13.97
CA GLY A 102 19.90 -16.85 -13.28
C GLY A 102 18.43 -16.63 -12.90
N ASP A 103 17.91 -15.43 -13.09
CA ASP A 103 16.50 -15.04 -12.93
C ASP A 103 15.80 -14.76 -14.27
N GLY A 104 16.48 -15.00 -15.40
CA GLY A 104 15.96 -14.80 -16.75
C GLY A 104 16.26 -13.43 -17.34
N VAL A 105 15.97 -13.30 -18.63
CA VAL A 105 16.16 -12.06 -19.38
C VAL A 105 14.97 -11.13 -19.13
N HIS A 106 15.25 -9.86 -18.88
CA HIS A 106 14.22 -8.84 -18.70
C HIS A 106 14.26 -7.80 -19.83
N GLN A 107 13.09 -7.51 -20.39
CA GLN A 107 12.88 -6.34 -21.22
C GLN A 107 12.81 -5.11 -20.31
N ARG A 108 13.69 -4.14 -20.56
CA ARG A 108 13.70 -2.87 -19.83
C ARG A 108 13.25 -1.72 -20.70
N PHE A 109 12.39 -0.90 -20.14
CA PHE A 109 11.98 0.37 -20.74
C PHE A 109 11.54 1.32 -19.66
N VAL A 110 11.51 2.61 -19.98
CA VAL A 110 11.22 3.65 -19.02
C VAL A 110 9.89 4.28 -19.35
N VAL A 111 9.06 4.47 -18.33
CA VAL A 111 7.78 5.15 -18.46
C VAL A 111 7.76 6.45 -17.64
N SER A 112 6.84 7.34 -18.00
CA SER A 112 6.45 8.48 -17.20
C SER A 112 5.07 8.23 -16.60
N VAL A 113 5.00 8.18 -15.27
CA VAL A 113 3.76 8.16 -14.48
C VAL A 113 3.56 9.56 -13.91
N ASP A 114 2.66 10.34 -14.50
CA ASP A 114 2.39 11.73 -14.11
C ASP A 114 3.65 12.60 -13.94
N GLY A 115 4.63 12.45 -14.84
CA GLY A 115 5.91 13.17 -14.80
C GLY A 115 7.02 12.47 -14.02
N THR A 116 6.69 11.44 -13.24
CA THR A 116 7.69 10.59 -12.55
C THR A 116 8.30 9.59 -13.52
N ARG A 117 9.63 9.53 -13.58
CA ARG A 117 10.38 8.51 -14.33
C ARG A 117 10.40 7.20 -13.56
N VAL A 118 9.98 6.11 -14.19
CA VAL A 118 9.94 4.75 -13.59
C VAL A 118 10.49 3.74 -14.60
N GLU A 119 11.37 2.84 -14.17
CA GLU A 119 11.82 1.71 -14.97
C GLU A 119 10.81 0.56 -14.88
N ILE A 120 10.52 -0.09 -16.00
CA ILE A 120 9.77 -1.33 -16.06
C ILE A 120 10.75 -2.45 -16.35
N ASP A 121 10.77 -3.47 -15.49
CA ASP A 121 11.60 -4.66 -15.63
C ASP A 121 10.72 -5.89 -15.88
N HIS A 122 10.48 -6.19 -17.16
CA HIS A 122 9.53 -7.22 -17.60
C HIS A 122 10.26 -8.51 -17.96
N ASN A 123 10.08 -9.57 -17.18
CA ASN A 123 10.77 -10.84 -17.41
C ASN A 123 10.25 -11.57 -18.66
N ILE A 124 10.98 -11.44 -19.77
CA ILE A 124 10.61 -12.05 -21.06
C ILE A 124 10.95 -13.55 -21.15
N SER A 125 11.57 -14.10 -20.10
CA SER A 125 11.70 -15.56 -19.96
C SER A 125 10.44 -16.19 -19.37
N LEU A 126 9.57 -15.39 -18.74
CA LEU A 126 8.30 -15.83 -18.14
C LEU A 126 7.07 -15.36 -18.93
N ALA A 127 7.15 -14.23 -19.61
CA ALA A 127 6.06 -13.63 -20.37
C ALA A 127 6.50 -13.24 -21.80
N PRO A 128 5.57 -13.08 -22.76
CA PRO A 128 5.90 -12.58 -24.08
C PRO A 128 6.39 -11.12 -24.04
N ARG A 129 7.47 -10.82 -24.78
CA ARG A 129 7.94 -9.43 -24.97
C ARG A 129 6.81 -8.50 -25.41
N VAL A 130 6.71 -7.36 -24.75
CA VAL A 130 5.76 -6.30 -25.10
C VAL A 130 6.32 -5.47 -26.26
N PRO A 131 5.59 -5.29 -27.38
CA PRO A 131 6.04 -4.49 -28.52
C PRO A 131 5.83 -2.98 -28.28
N VAL A 132 6.33 -2.48 -27.14
CA VAL A 132 6.27 -1.06 -26.78
C VAL A 132 7.17 -0.21 -27.69
N ALA A 133 6.76 1.05 -27.86
CA ALA A 133 7.56 2.08 -28.50
C ALA A 133 7.41 3.39 -27.70
N THR A 134 8.40 4.28 -27.80
CA THR A 134 8.33 5.61 -27.18
C THR A 134 7.06 6.37 -27.61
N GLY A 135 6.42 7.04 -26.65
CA GLY A 135 5.16 7.76 -26.83
C GLY A 135 3.91 6.91 -26.70
N ARG A 136 4.02 5.58 -26.55
CA ARG A 136 2.86 4.71 -26.30
C ARG A 136 2.41 4.80 -24.85
N VAL A 137 1.09 4.78 -24.66
CA VAL A 137 0.47 4.60 -23.35
C VAL A 137 0.39 3.10 -23.05
N VAL A 138 0.77 2.73 -21.84
CA VAL A 138 0.64 1.39 -21.27
C VAL A 138 -0.08 1.47 -19.93
N VAL A 139 -0.77 0.40 -19.57
CA VAL A 139 -1.17 0.15 -18.18
C VAL A 139 -0.30 -0.98 -17.65
N VAL A 140 0.32 -0.78 -16.49
CA VAL A 140 1.21 -1.76 -15.88
C VAL A 140 0.66 -2.11 -14.51
N HIS A 141 0.50 -3.40 -14.27
CA HIS A 141 0.25 -3.95 -12.94
C HIS A 141 1.44 -4.81 -12.51
N GLY A 142 1.86 -4.65 -11.27
CA GLY A 142 2.92 -5.44 -10.67
C GLY A 142 3.47 -4.78 -9.42
N GLN A 143 4.62 -5.27 -8.98
CA GLN A 143 5.26 -4.84 -7.74
C GLN A 143 6.10 -3.60 -8.00
N PHE A 144 5.84 -2.53 -7.28
CA PHE A 144 6.73 -1.37 -7.20
C PHE A 144 7.79 -1.63 -6.12
N GLU A 145 9.07 -1.49 -6.48
CA GLU A 145 10.19 -1.47 -5.54
C GLU A 145 10.84 -0.06 -5.55
N PRO A 146 10.90 0.63 -4.41
CA PRO A 146 11.59 1.91 -4.29
C PRO A 146 13.11 1.72 -4.44
N ASP A 147 13.69 2.28 -5.50
CA ASP A 147 15.13 2.38 -5.68
C ASP A 147 15.53 3.87 -5.78
N PRO A 148 16.35 4.40 -4.85
CA PRO A 148 16.77 5.80 -4.85
C PRO A 148 17.30 6.30 -6.19
N GLY A 149 16.49 7.09 -6.90
CA GLY A 149 16.81 7.66 -8.22
C GLY A 149 16.40 6.81 -9.42
N HIS A 150 16.00 5.57 -9.20
CA HIS A 150 15.69 4.59 -10.25
C HIS A 150 14.48 3.70 -9.89
N PRO A 151 13.31 4.25 -9.48
CA PRO A 151 12.17 3.43 -9.06
C PRO A 151 11.77 2.42 -10.14
N VAL A 152 11.52 1.17 -9.73
CA VAL A 152 11.28 0.04 -10.64
C VAL A 152 9.89 -0.55 -10.39
N ILE A 153 9.21 -0.93 -11.47
CA ILE A 153 8.08 -1.85 -11.41
C ILE A 153 8.50 -3.16 -12.08
N HIS A 154 8.45 -4.25 -11.33
CA HIS A 154 8.75 -5.62 -11.77
C HIS A 154 7.58 -6.55 -11.46
N TYR A 155 7.77 -7.88 -11.54
CA TYR A 155 6.67 -8.86 -11.41
C TYR A 155 5.51 -8.60 -12.38
N THR A 156 5.81 -8.08 -13.57
CA THR A 156 4.81 -7.77 -14.62
C THR A 156 4.48 -9.00 -15.49
N HIS A 157 4.40 -10.16 -14.86
CA HIS A 157 4.10 -11.46 -15.46
C HIS A 157 3.19 -12.27 -14.53
N HIS A 158 2.61 -13.36 -15.02
CA HIS A 158 1.78 -14.24 -14.21
C HIS A 158 2.50 -14.70 -12.93
N ALA A 159 1.72 -14.97 -11.87
CA ALA A 159 2.26 -15.30 -10.57
C ALA A 159 3.19 -16.54 -10.63
N THR A 160 4.43 -16.36 -10.19
CA THR A 160 5.38 -17.46 -9.96
C THR A 160 5.57 -17.68 -8.47
N GLY A 161 4.88 -18.68 -7.93
CA GLY A 161 4.97 -19.04 -6.51
C GLY A 161 3.94 -18.31 -5.64
N LYS A 162 4.41 -17.60 -4.61
CA LYS A 162 3.54 -16.95 -3.60
C LYS A 162 3.34 -15.46 -3.82
N HIS A 163 4.12 -14.86 -4.72
CA HIS A 163 3.99 -13.45 -5.06
C HIS A 163 2.76 -13.25 -5.95
N GLU A 164 2.08 -12.12 -5.81
CA GLU A 164 1.06 -11.71 -6.77
C GLU A 164 1.69 -11.56 -8.15
N GLY A 165 0.93 -11.91 -9.19
CA GLY A 165 1.33 -11.75 -10.57
C GLY A 165 0.94 -10.38 -11.08
N GLY A 166 1.63 -9.91 -12.10
CA GLY A 166 1.33 -8.66 -12.78
C GLY A 166 1.18 -8.87 -14.28
N TRP A 167 1.05 -7.76 -14.98
CA TRP A 167 0.81 -7.73 -16.41
C TRP A 167 1.11 -6.36 -17.00
N ILE A 168 1.34 -6.31 -18.31
CA ILE A 168 1.38 -5.06 -19.09
C ILE A 168 0.25 -5.09 -20.11
N ASP A 169 -0.56 -4.04 -20.15
CA ASP A 169 -1.55 -3.80 -21.21
C ASP A 169 -1.01 -2.73 -22.17
N LEU A 170 -0.95 -3.09 -23.45
CA LEU A 170 -0.65 -2.17 -24.54
C LEU A 170 -1.85 -2.11 -25.49
N GLY A 171 -2.68 -1.08 -25.32
CA GLY A 171 -3.82 -0.83 -26.21
C GLY A 171 -4.87 -1.93 -26.20
N GLY A 172 -5.14 -2.53 -25.03
CA GLY A 172 -6.11 -3.61 -24.84
C GLY A 172 -5.55 -5.01 -25.06
N THR A 173 -4.25 -5.14 -25.33
CA THR A 173 -3.56 -6.44 -25.38
C THR A 173 -2.74 -6.61 -24.13
N ARG A 174 -3.03 -7.67 -23.36
CA ARG A 174 -2.33 -8.04 -22.13
C ARG A 174 -1.16 -8.99 -22.40
N TYR A 175 -0.06 -8.76 -21.69
CA TYR A 175 1.17 -9.53 -21.71
C TYR A 175 1.51 -9.94 -20.26
N GLU A 176 1.58 -11.24 -19.99
CA GLU A 176 1.87 -11.85 -18.68
C GLU A 176 2.39 -13.30 -18.80
#